data_AF-M0BKE4-F1
#
_entry.id   AF-M0BKE4-F1
#
_cell.length_a   1.000
_cell.length_b   1.000
_cell.length_c   1.000
_cell.angle_alpha   90.00
_cell.angle_beta   90.00
_cell.angle_gamma   90.00
#
_symmetry.space_group_name_H-M   'P 1'
#
loop_
_entity.id
_entity.type
_entity.pdbx_description
1 polymer ?
#
loop_
_entity_poly.entity_id
_entity_poly.type
_entity_poly.pdbx_seq_one_letter_code
_entity_poly.pdbx_strand_id
1 'polypeptide(L)'
;MNRRAYLAATGVTTVSVFLGGCLSDDEDRPPHPGTTLDDPSEYDVSPTGGYNVPLAPVTDVYGSYLDDDLLVLDARSEAAYSRSRVEEAKLSPAGAPDFDHPTADVATDRRIVTYCGCPHHLSTARAAELYDEGFETVYAIDEGFGGWTDNGYPTAGSGTAKPVSYVVEGNTDAADAGEQVWLREPETRQQYVARIKSNGTWAMHFEFVEVDDDTLAVLELPNGTIERTLGDLSSETVRL
;
A
#
# COMPACT_ATOMS: atom_id res chain seq x y z
N MET A 1 -68.15 11.66 -5.49
CA MET A 1 -67.19 11.85 -4.37
C MET A 1 -66.51 10.51 -4.08
N ASN A 2 -65.18 10.54 -3.98
CA ASN A 2 -64.26 9.48 -3.52
C ASN A 2 -63.98 8.32 -4.48
N ARG A 3 -62.73 7.87 -4.70
CA ARG A 3 -61.36 8.43 -4.64
C ARG A 3 -60.52 7.27 -5.21
N ARG A 4 -59.86 7.47 -6.35
CA ARG A 4 -58.90 6.49 -6.91
C ARG A 4 -57.57 6.70 -6.18
N ALA A 5 -57.13 5.70 -5.43
CA ALA A 5 -55.80 5.68 -4.82
C ALA A 5 -54.81 5.10 -5.85
N TYR A 6 -53.97 5.98 -6.40
CA TYR A 6 -52.72 5.59 -7.05
C TYR A 6 -51.68 5.38 -5.95
N LEU A 7 -51.04 4.22 -5.92
CA LEU A 7 -49.79 4.04 -5.18
C LEU A 7 -48.74 4.93 -5.83
N ALA A 8 -48.28 5.93 -5.09
CA ALA A 8 -47.05 6.66 -5.41
C ALA A 8 -45.87 5.74 -5.07
N ALA A 9 -45.18 5.25 -6.10
CA ALA A 9 -43.84 4.73 -5.95
C ALA A 9 -42.92 5.93 -5.65
N THR A 10 -42.65 6.18 -4.38
CA THR A 10 -41.55 7.06 -3.96
C THR A 10 -40.25 6.34 -4.29
N GLY A 11 -39.64 6.75 -5.40
CA GLY A 11 -38.26 6.37 -5.72
C GLY A 11 -37.35 6.83 -4.60
N VAL A 12 -36.74 5.87 -3.90
CA VAL A 12 -35.55 6.14 -3.10
C VAL A 12 -34.42 6.28 -4.10
N THR A 13 -34.03 7.51 -4.41
CA THR A 13 -32.71 7.77 -4.97
C THR A 13 -31.70 7.44 -3.87
N THR A 14 -31.24 6.20 -3.86
CA THR A 14 -29.99 5.88 -3.17
C THR A 14 -28.91 6.68 -3.90
N VAL A 15 -28.43 7.74 -3.24
CA VAL A 15 -27.15 8.33 -3.56
C VAL A 15 -26.14 7.23 -3.25
N SER A 16 -25.75 6.49 -4.29
CA SER A 16 -24.61 5.60 -4.23
C SER A 16 -23.39 6.48 -3.99
N VAL A 17 -23.00 6.61 -2.73
CA VAL A 17 -21.66 7.07 -2.39
C VAL A 17 -20.75 5.95 -2.88
N PHE A 18 -20.20 6.12 -4.08
CA PHE A 18 -19.11 5.28 -4.56
C PHE A 18 -17.91 5.59 -3.67
N LEU A 19 -17.78 4.87 -2.54
CA LEU A 19 -16.50 4.63 -1.91
C LEU A 19 -15.74 3.69 -2.85
N GLY A 20 -15.24 4.24 -3.95
CA GLY A 20 -14.27 3.57 -4.80
C GLY A 20 -12.94 3.54 -4.08
N GLY A 21 -12.85 2.71 -3.03
CA GLY A 21 -11.57 2.14 -2.62
C GLY A 21 -11.05 1.32 -3.80
N CYS A 22 -9.73 1.33 -4.01
CA CYS A 22 -9.05 0.59 -5.06
C CYS A 22 -9.55 -0.87 -5.08
N LEU A 23 -10.50 -1.19 -5.96
CA LEU A 23 -10.94 -2.55 -6.19
C LEU A 23 -9.78 -3.30 -6.87
N SER A 24 -8.89 -3.85 -6.05
CA SER A 24 -8.49 -5.24 -6.23
C SER A 24 -9.74 -6.08 -5.96
N ASP A 25 -9.98 -7.12 -6.74
CA ASP A 25 -11.11 -8.07 -6.61
C ASP A 25 -11.04 -8.93 -5.31
N ASP A 26 -10.56 -8.39 -4.18
CA ASP A 26 -10.16 -9.17 -2.99
C ASP A 26 -11.09 -9.08 -1.77
N GLU A 27 -12.13 -8.23 -1.79
CA GLU A 27 -13.01 -8.07 -0.61
C GLU A 27 -13.89 -9.30 -0.28
N ASP A 28 -13.88 -10.34 -1.12
CA ASP A 28 -14.64 -11.60 -0.93
C ASP A 28 -13.75 -12.83 -0.66
N ARG A 29 -12.44 -12.67 -0.38
CA ARG A 29 -11.57 -13.81 -0.07
C ARG A 29 -11.94 -14.42 1.30
N PRO A 30 -12.28 -15.73 1.37
CA PRO A 30 -12.50 -16.38 2.65
C PRO A 30 -11.20 -16.37 3.47
N PRO A 31 -11.28 -16.26 4.81
CA PRO A 31 -10.10 -16.25 5.66
C PRO A 31 -9.25 -17.51 5.42
N HIS A 32 -7.94 -17.32 5.27
CA HIS A 32 -7.00 -18.42 5.15
C HIS A 32 -7.09 -19.30 6.42
N PRO A 33 -7.19 -20.64 6.30
CA PRO A 33 -7.34 -21.53 7.46
C PRO A 33 -6.03 -21.72 8.23
N GLY A 34 -4.91 -21.24 7.69
CA GLY A 34 -3.63 -21.17 8.38
C GLY A 34 -3.70 -20.26 9.61
N THR A 35 -2.73 -20.42 10.49
CA THR A 35 -2.50 -19.49 11.60
C THR A 35 -1.04 -19.05 11.67
N THR A 36 -0.19 -19.49 10.74
CA THR A 36 1.26 -19.26 10.71
C THR A 36 1.76 -19.32 9.27
N LEU A 37 2.96 -18.81 9.02
CA LEU A 37 3.62 -18.80 7.70
C LEU A 37 4.22 -20.17 7.29
N ASP A 38 3.68 -21.28 7.79
CA ASP A 38 4.27 -22.61 7.61
C ASP A 38 3.89 -23.27 6.28
N ASP A 39 2.84 -22.81 5.62
CA ASP A 39 2.44 -23.26 4.28
C ASP A 39 2.26 -22.10 3.31
N PRO A 40 3.36 -21.46 2.86
CA PRO A 40 3.29 -20.33 1.96
C PRO A 40 2.93 -20.73 0.52
N SER A 41 2.74 -22.03 0.23
CA SER A 41 2.48 -22.52 -1.12
C SER A 41 1.07 -22.19 -1.63
N GLU A 42 0.17 -21.87 -0.70
CA GLU A 42 -1.22 -21.48 -0.99
C GLU A 42 -1.41 -19.96 -1.13
N TYR A 43 -0.35 -19.18 -0.90
CA TYR A 43 -0.42 -17.72 -0.99
C TYR A 43 -0.46 -17.24 -2.43
N ASP A 44 -1.22 -16.18 -2.66
CA ASP A 44 -1.16 -15.44 -3.91
C ASP A 44 0.21 -14.77 -4.04
N VAL A 45 0.59 -14.42 -5.26
CA VAL A 45 1.90 -13.80 -5.52
C VAL A 45 1.75 -12.50 -6.30
N SER A 46 2.57 -11.52 -5.94
CA SER A 46 2.69 -10.26 -6.64
C SER A 46 3.99 -10.23 -7.46
N PRO A 47 3.93 -10.19 -8.79
CA PRO A 47 5.12 -10.02 -9.63
C PRO A 47 5.72 -8.62 -9.46
N THR A 48 6.89 -8.53 -8.83
CA THR A 48 7.62 -7.29 -8.55
C THR A 48 9.13 -7.49 -8.69
N GLY A 49 9.82 -6.62 -9.43
CA GLY A 49 11.29 -6.66 -9.55
C GLY A 49 11.86 -7.94 -10.16
N GLY A 50 11.07 -8.70 -10.93
CA GLY A 50 11.48 -10.01 -11.48
C GLY A 50 11.24 -11.20 -10.54
N TYR A 51 10.70 -10.95 -9.34
CA TYR A 51 10.33 -11.96 -8.35
C TYR A 51 8.82 -12.10 -8.23
N ASN A 52 8.37 -13.28 -7.79
CA ASN A 52 6.99 -13.52 -7.37
C ASN A 52 6.95 -13.45 -5.85
N VAL A 53 6.61 -12.28 -5.31
CA VAL A 53 6.56 -12.04 -3.87
C VAL A 53 5.29 -12.66 -3.30
N PRO A 54 5.35 -13.60 -2.34
CA PRO A 54 4.14 -14.16 -1.74
C PRO A 54 3.43 -13.13 -0.85
N LEU A 55 2.11 -13.06 -1.00
CA LEU A 55 1.20 -12.20 -0.26
C LEU A 55 0.64 -13.01 0.92
N ALA A 56 1.23 -12.82 2.09
CA ALA A 56 0.86 -13.53 3.29
C ALA A 56 -0.36 -12.86 3.95
N PRO A 57 -1.42 -13.61 4.26
CA PRO A 57 -2.55 -13.09 5.02
C PRO A 57 -2.11 -12.55 6.39
N VAL A 58 -2.68 -11.42 6.80
CA VAL A 58 -2.34 -10.75 8.07
C VAL A 58 -2.51 -11.67 9.28
N THR A 59 -3.45 -12.61 9.21
CA THR A 59 -3.73 -13.60 10.26
C THR A 59 -2.59 -14.60 10.45
N ASP A 60 -2.04 -15.12 9.35
CA ASP A 60 -0.87 -16.01 9.36
C ASP A 60 0.39 -15.29 9.84
N VAL A 61 0.56 -14.04 9.38
CA VAL A 61 1.66 -13.17 9.83
C VAL A 61 1.55 -12.92 11.34
N TYR A 62 0.35 -12.66 11.85
CA TYR A 62 0.15 -12.40 13.28
C TYR A 62 0.45 -13.62 14.14
N GLY A 63 0.05 -14.82 13.74
CA GLY A 63 0.40 -16.01 14.52
C GLY A 63 1.90 -16.29 14.53
N SER A 64 2.59 -16.15 13.40
CA SER A 64 4.07 -16.23 13.38
C SER A 64 4.77 -15.06 14.11
N TYR A 65 4.12 -13.90 14.20
CA TYR A 65 4.59 -12.77 15.02
C TYR A 65 4.53 -13.11 16.52
N LEU A 66 3.48 -13.80 16.98
CA LEU A 66 3.35 -14.23 18.38
C LEU A 66 4.42 -15.26 18.80
N ASP A 67 5.01 -15.96 17.84
CA ASP A 67 6.08 -16.93 18.07
C ASP A 67 7.49 -16.29 18.06
N ASP A 68 7.61 -14.97 17.93
CA ASP A 68 8.86 -14.20 17.81
C ASP A 68 9.76 -14.63 16.62
N ASP A 69 9.18 -15.32 15.63
CA ASP A 69 9.91 -15.90 14.50
C ASP A 69 9.93 -15.00 13.25
N LEU A 70 9.63 -13.70 13.38
CA LEU A 70 9.63 -12.78 12.24
C LEU A 70 10.48 -11.53 12.46
N LEU A 71 11.24 -11.15 11.44
CA LEU A 71 11.67 -9.77 11.29
C LEU A 71 10.59 -9.02 10.50
N VAL A 72 9.90 -8.09 11.17
CA VAL A 72 8.85 -7.26 10.56
C VAL A 72 9.46 -5.95 10.10
N LEU A 73 9.31 -5.65 8.80
CA LEU A 73 9.86 -4.45 8.16
C LEU A 73 8.73 -3.54 7.65
N ASP A 74 8.76 -2.28 8.07
CA ASP A 74 7.87 -1.24 7.58
C ASP A 74 8.49 -0.60 6.33
N ALA A 75 7.87 -0.82 5.17
CA ALA A 75 8.31 -0.32 3.87
C ALA A 75 7.88 1.13 3.60
N ARG A 76 7.16 1.77 4.53
CA ARG A 76 6.72 3.16 4.42
C ARG A 76 7.84 4.12 4.84
N SER A 77 7.52 5.42 4.81
CA SER A 77 8.44 6.47 5.24
C SER A 77 8.63 6.51 6.76
N GLU A 78 9.68 7.22 7.18
CA GLU A 78 9.94 7.52 8.59
C GLU A 78 8.77 8.26 9.26
N ALA A 79 8.12 9.19 8.53
CA ALA A 79 6.94 9.88 9.01
C ALA A 79 5.80 8.90 9.32
N ALA A 80 5.49 7.96 8.41
CA ALA A 80 4.45 6.96 8.65
C ALA A 80 4.81 6.02 9.83
N TYR A 81 6.05 5.54 9.87
CA TYR A 81 6.55 4.63 10.90
C TYR A 81 6.56 5.23 12.32
N SER A 82 7.01 6.48 12.44
CA SER A 82 7.07 7.18 13.73
C SER A 82 5.67 7.43 14.30
N ARG A 83 4.69 7.60 13.42
CA ARG A 83 3.30 7.89 13.74
C ARG A 83 2.53 6.67 14.23
N SER A 84 2.56 5.58 13.47
CA SER A 84 1.96 4.31 13.85
C SER A 84 2.56 3.19 13.01
N ARG A 85 2.98 2.12 13.66
CA ARG A 85 3.60 0.94 13.05
C ARG A 85 3.17 -0.32 13.79
N VAL A 86 3.36 -1.46 13.14
CA VAL A 86 3.35 -2.76 13.83
C VAL A 86 4.34 -2.70 15.00
N GLU A 87 3.92 -3.17 16.18
CA GLU A 87 4.81 -3.20 17.35
C GLU A 87 6.07 -4.01 17.04
N GLU A 88 7.23 -3.53 17.50
CA GLU A 88 8.57 -4.10 17.23
C GLU A 88 9.09 -4.06 15.78
N ALA A 89 8.25 -3.68 14.80
CA ALA A 89 8.71 -3.53 13.41
C ALA A 89 9.88 -2.56 13.30
N LYS A 90 10.76 -2.82 12.32
CA LYS A 90 11.89 -1.94 11.98
C LYS A 90 11.58 -1.16 10.71
N LEU A 91 11.99 0.10 10.69
CA LEU A 91 11.85 0.96 9.52
C LEU A 91 12.80 0.48 8.42
N SER A 92 12.27 0.23 7.22
CA SER A 92 13.05 -0.16 6.05
C SER A 92 12.33 0.30 4.77
N PRO A 93 12.33 1.61 4.47
CA PRO A 93 11.54 2.19 3.39
C PRO A 93 11.89 1.58 2.03
N ALA A 94 10.90 1.27 1.20
CA ALA A 94 11.15 0.79 -0.17
C ALA A 94 11.85 1.86 -1.01
N GLY A 95 12.61 1.48 -2.04
CA GLY A 95 13.19 2.41 -3.02
C GLY A 95 14.13 3.47 -2.40
N ALA A 96 14.76 3.15 -1.27
CA ALA A 96 15.61 4.07 -0.50
C ALA A 96 17.04 3.53 -0.37
N PRO A 97 17.82 3.43 -1.46
CA PRO A 97 19.13 2.76 -1.47
C PRO A 97 20.18 3.40 -0.55
N ASP A 98 20.01 4.68 -0.20
CA ASP A 98 20.89 5.41 0.72
C ASP A 98 20.45 5.29 2.19
N PHE A 99 19.37 4.55 2.47
CA PHE A 99 18.88 4.32 3.83
C PHE A 99 19.70 3.23 4.54
N ASP A 100 19.99 3.44 5.82
CA ASP A 100 20.66 2.44 6.66
C ASP A 100 19.67 1.35 7.08
N HIS A 101 19.45 0.39 6.18
CA HIS A 101 18.48 -0.68 6.38
C HIS A 101 18.89 -1.59 7.55
N PRO A 102 17.95 -1.99 8.43
CA PRO A 102 18.20 -2.86 9.58
C PRO A 102 18.39 -4.34 9.17
N THR A 103 18.95 -4.60 7.99
CA THR A 103 19.13 -5.91 7.37
C THR A 103 20.60 -6.28 7.15
N ALA A 104 21.54 -5.34 7.30
CA ALA A 104 22.96 -5.54 6.99
C ALA A 104 23.61 -6.73 7.72
N ASP A 105 23.23 -6.98 8.98
CA ASP A 105 23.75 -8.08 9.81
C ASP A 105 22.73 -9.22 10.02
N VAL A 106 21.63 -9.23 9.25
CA VAL A 106 20.58 -10.26 9.37
C VAL A 106 20.96 -11.45 8.48
N ALA A 107 20.84 -12.67 9.02
CA ALA A 107 21.08 -13.89 8.25
C ALA A 107 20.08 -14.01 7.08
N THR A 108 20.54 -14.41 5.89
CA THR A 108 19.72 -14.45 4.67
C THR A 108 18.59 -15.49 4.70
N ASP A 109 18.69 -16.49 5.57
CA ASP A 109 17.66 -17.48 5.85
C ASP A 109 16.61 -16.98 6.87
N ARG A 110 16.80 -15.78 7.44
CA ARG A 110 15.82 -15.19 8.34
C ARG A 110 14.49 -14.98 7.62
N ARG A 111 13.42 -15.40 8.27
CA ARG A 111 12.05 -15.11 7.84
C ARG A 111 11.73 -13.62 8.03
N ILE A 112 11.42 -12.94 6.93
CA ILE A 112 11.11 -11.52 6.88
C ILE A 112 9.68 -11.32 6.38
N VAL A 113 8.95 -10.41 7.00
CA VAL A 113 7.70 -9.89 6.45
C VAL A 113 7.80 -8.38 6.28
N THR A 114 7.36 -7.91 5.12
CA THR A 114 7.30 -6.49 4.77
C THR A 114 5.84 -6.04 4.76
N TYR A 115 5.57 -4.78 5.10
CA TYR A 115 4.23 -4.21 4.98
C TYR A 115 4.28 -2.74 4.57
N CYS A 116 3.18 -2.26 3.97
CA CYS A 116 2.96 -0.85 3.70
C CYS A 116 1.54 -0.41 4.06
N GLY A 117 1.16 0.84 3.79
CA GLY A 117 -0.13 1.39 4.24
C GLY A 117 -1.34 0.90 3.45
N CYS A 118 -1.10 0.47 2.21
CA CYS A 118 -2.06 0.05 1.20
C CYS A 118 -1.55 -1.27 0.59
N PRO A 119 -2.42 -2.18 0.13
CA PRO A 119 -2.32 -3.60 0.45
C PRO A 119 -0.87 -4.09 0.42
N HIS A 120 -0.20 -4.04 -0.74
CA HIS A 120 1.15 -4.58 -0.79
C HIS A 120 2.12 -3.95 -1.81
N HIS A 121 1.93 -2.73 -2.30
CA HIS A 121 2.81 -2.19 -3.36
C HIS A 121 4.24 -1.86 -2.90
N LEU A 122 4.39 -1.04 -1.84
CA LEU A 122 5.73 -0.72 -1.32
C LEU A 122 6.35 -1.92 -0.60
N SER A 123 5.53 -2.77 0.03
CA SER A 123 6.03 -3.99 0.67
C SER A 123 6.58 -4.97 -0.36
N THR A 124 5.90 -5.21 -1.49
CA THR A 124 6.45 -6.09 -2.53
C THR A 124 7.66 -5.48 -3.23
N ALA A 125 7.75 -4.16 -3.34
CA ALA A 125 8.96 -3.48 -3.82
C ALA A 125 10.13 -3.69 -2.86
N ARG A 126 9.94 -3.49 -1.55
CA ARG A 126 11.00 -3.77 -0.56
C ARG A 126 11.36 -5.25 -0.52
N ALA A 127 10.38 -6.14 -0.68
CA ALA A 127 10.64 -7.58 -0.76
C ALA A 127 11.52 -7.95 -1.96
N ALA A 128 11.29 -7.35 -3.12
CA ALA A 128 12.16 -7.54 -4.29
C ALA A 128 13.61 -7.07 -4.03
N GLU A 129 13.79 -5.93 -3.36
CA GLU A 129 15.12 -5.45 -2.96
C GLU A 129 15.80 -6.43 -1.99
N LEU A 130 15.07 -7.01 -1.05
CA LEU A 130 15.60 -8.04 -0.13
C LEU A 130 16.00 -9.32 -0.87
N TYR A 131 15.26 -9.73 -1.91
CA TYR A 131 15.67 -10.84 -2.75
C TYR A 131 16.98 -10.52 -3.51
N ASP A 132 17.13 -9.30 -4.02
CA ASP A 132 18.38 -8.84 -4.63
C ASP A 132 19.55 -8.79 -3.62
N GLU A 133 19.26 -8.52 -2.34
CA GLU A 133 20.22 -8.59 -1.22
C GLU A 133 20.54 -10.04 -0.80
N GLY A 134 19.83 -11.05 -1.32
CA GLY A 134 20.08 -12.47 -1.10
C GLY A 134 19.22 -13.14 -0.03
N PHE A 135 18.20 -12.47 0.50
CA PHE A 135 17.26 -13.09 1.44
C PHE A 135 16.40 -14.15 0.75
N GLU A 136 16.17 -15.27 1.42
CA GLU A 136 15.49 -16.43 0.81
C GLU A 136 14.00 -16.48 1.14
N THR A 137 13.63 -16.01 2.35
CA THR A 137 12.27 -16.17 2.91
C THR A 137 11.67 -14.82 3.24
N VAL A 138 11.09 -14.17 2.23
CA VAL A 138 10.48 -12.84 2.34
C VAL A 138 9.01 -12.88 1.92
N TYR A 139 8.15 -12.23 2.71
CA TYR A 139 6.72 -12.10 2.45
C TYR A 139 6.31 -10.62 2.45
N ALA A 140 5.18 -10.32 1.81
CA ALA A 140 4.46 -9.06 2.02
C ALA A 140 3.13 -9.35 2.72
N ILE A 141 2.74 -8.55 3.72
CA ILE A 141 1.37 -8.63 4.26
C ILE A 141 0.42 -8.23 3.15
N ASP A 142 -0.54 -9.09 2.83
CA ASP A 142 -1.48 -8.89 1.73
C ASP A 142 -2.38 -7.67 1.97
N GLU A 143 -2.97 -7.59 3.15
CA GLU A 143 -3.88 -6.51 3.56
C GLU A 143 -3.15 -5.24 4.03
N GLY A 144 -1.81 -5.29 4.13
CA GLY A 144 -0.97 -4.21 4.61
C GLY A 144 -1.23 -3.81 6.08
N PHE A 145 -0.83 -2.58 6.43
CA PHE A 145 -0.96 -2.05 7.78
C PHE A 145 -2.42 -1.85 8.20
N GLY A 146 -3.30 -1.52 7.24
CA GLY A 146 -4.74 -1.39 7.46
C GLY A 146 -5.33 -2.67 8.06
N GLY A 147 -5.12 -3.81 7.39
CA GLY A 147 -5.56 -5.12 7.88
C GLY A 147 -5.00 -5.47 9.26
N TRP A 148 -3.75 -5.10 9.56
CA TRP A 148 -3.17 -5.29 10.89
C TRP A 148 -3.94 -4.51 11.96
N THR A 149 -4.22 -3.23 11.71
CA THR A 149 -4.95 -2.37 12.65
C THR A 149 -6.42 -2.72 12.78
N ASP A 150 -7.07 -3.14 11.70
CA ASP A 150 -8.50 -3.52 11.69
C ASP A 150 -8.76 -4.77 12.54
N ASN A 151 -7.77 -5.68 12.61
CA ASN A 151 -7.79 -6.84 13.49
C ASN A 151 -7.42 -6.53 14.95
N GLY A 152 -7.04 -5.28 15.26
CA GLY A 152 -6.67 -4.86 16.61
C GLY A 152 -5.33 -5.41 17.09
N TYR A 153 -4.43 -5.77 16.17
CA TYR A 153 -3.11 -6.29 16.51
C TYR A 153 -2.18 -5.19 17.07
N PRO A 154 -1.13 -5.56 17.83
CA PRO A 154 -0.33 -4.60 18.57
C PRO A 154 0.38 -3.57 17.68
N THR A 155 0.37 -2.31 18.12
CA THR A 155 0.99 -1.18 17.40
C THR A 155 1.77 -0.27 18.33
N ALA A 156 2.76 0.43 17.77
CA ALA A 156 3.55 1.44 18.47
C ALA A 156 3.61 2.75 17.67
N GLY A 157 3.80 3.90 18.34
CA GLY A 157 3.89 5.20 17.69
C GLY A 157 3.40 6.36 18.54
N SER A 158 3.51 7.58 18.01
CA SER A 158 3.11 8.82 18.71
C SER A 158 1.63 9.22 18.52
N GLY A 159 0.93 8.58 17.58
CA GLY A 159 -0.51 8.69 17.24
C GLY A 159 -1.30 9.92 17.70
N THR A 160 -1.62 10.88 16.79
CA THR A 160 -2.84 11.74 16.89
C THR A 160 -3.31 12.44 15.60
N ALA A 161 -2.46 12.89 14.67
CA ALA A 161 -2.96 13.54 13.44
C ALA A 161 -3.58 12.54 12.44
N LYS A 162 -4.73 12.85 11.89
CA LYS A 162 -5.31 12.02 10.83
C LYS A 162 -4.49 12.19 9.55
N PRO A 163 -4.22 11.10 8.81
CA PRO A 163 -3.68 11.26 7.46
C PRO A 163 -4.65 12.08 6.61
N VAL A 164 -4.09 12.79 5.64
CA VAL A 164 -4.84 13.45 4.58
C VAL A 164 -4.83 12.51 3.38
N SER A 165 -6.02 12.15 2.93
CA SER A 165 -6.20 11.26 1.78
C SER A 165 -6.25 12.09 0.50
N TYR A 166 -5.44 11.69 -0.48
CA TYR A 166 -5.41 12.29 -1.81
C TYR A 166 -5.72 11.23 -2.85
N VAL A 167 -6.29 11.69 -3.97
CA VAL A 167 -6.43 10.90 -5.18
C VAL A 167 -5.73 11.66 -6.29
N VAL A 168 -4.77 11.01 -6.95
CA VAL A 168 -4.10 11.55 -8.15
C VAL A 168 -4.32 10.57 -9.27
N GLU A 169 -4.87 11.05 -10.37
CA GLU A 169 -5.14 10.25 -11.55
C GLU A 169 -4.31 10.78 -12.71
N GLY A 170 -3.91 9.89 -13.61
CA GLY A 170 -3.25 10.31 -14.82
C GLY A 170 -3.32 9.34 -15.97
N ASN A 171 -2.78 9.82 -17.09
CA ASN A 171 -2.70 9.10 -18.33
C ASN A 171 -1.31 9.29 -18.96
N THR A 172 -0.69 8.19 -19.37
CA THR A 172 0.55 8.13 -20.15
C THR A 172 0.34 7.24 -21.38
N ASP A 173 1.40 6.99 -22.15
CA ASP A 173 1.38 6.07 -23.28
C ASP A 173 1.01 4.65 -22.84
N ALA A 174 0.19 3.95 -23.62
CA ALA A 174 -0.17 2.55 -23.37
C ALA A 174 1.05 1.61 -23.51
N ALA A 175 2.12 2.06 -24.18
CA ALA A 175 3.40 1.35 -24.24
C ALA A 175 4.07 1.20 -22.87
N ASP A 176 3.76 2.09 -21.91
CA ASP A 176 4.29 2.04 -20.54
C ASP A 176 3.50 1.09 -19.63
N ALA A 177 2.58 0.29 -20.19
CA ALA A 177 1.77 -0.63 -19.40
C ALA A 177 2.61 -1.60 -18.58
N GLY A 178 2.29 -1.71 -17.28
CA GLY A 178 3.03 -2.53 -16.32
C GLY A 178 4.13 -1.77 -15.58
N GLU A 179 4.60 -0.64 -16.11
CA GLU A 179 5.57 0.23 -15.43
C GLU A 179 4.93 0.97 -14.24
N GLN A 180 5.78 1.60 -13.43
CA GLN A 180 5.39 2.26 -12.19
C GLN A 180 5.41 3.79 -12.32
N VAL A 181 4.48 4.44 -11.64
CA VAL A 181 4.46 5.87 -11.38
C VAL A 181 4.71 6.08 -9.90
N TRP A 182 5.75 6.82 -9.55
CA TRP A 182 6.10 7.14 -8.17
C TRP A 182 5.66 8.55 -7.82
N LEU A 183 5.07 8.71 -6.66
CA LEU A 183 4.88 10.00 -6.02
C LEU A 183 5.82 10.07 -4.81
N ARG A 184 6.60 11.14 -4.72
CA ARG A 184 7.53 11.38 -3.62
C ARG A 184 7.29 12.76 -3.04
N GLU A 185 7.09 12.83 -1.74
CA GLU A 185 7.10 14.07 -0.99
C GLU A 185 8.50 14.19 -0.35
N PRO A 186 9.32 15.16 -0.76
CA PRO A 186 10.75 15.19 -0.44
C PRO A 186 11.07 15.51 1.03
N GLU A 187 10.22 16.26 1.75
CA GLU A 187 10.52 16.71 3.11
C GLU A 187 10.30 15.61 4.15
N THR A 188 9.13 15.00 4.14
CA THR A 188 8.72 13.87 5.00
C THR A 188 9.16 12.52 4.45
N ARG A 189 9.70 12.49 3.22
CA ARG A 189 10.07 11.28 2.47
C ARG A 189 8.92 10.29 2.29
N GLN A 190 7.70 10.77 2.39
CA GLN A 190 6.52 9.97 2.08
C GLN A 190 6.49 9.67 0.60
N GLN A 191 6.10 8.44 0.27
CA GLN A 191 6.08 8.00 -1.11
C GLN A 191 4.92 7.06 -1.35
N TYR A 192 4.50 7.03 -2.60
CA TYR A 192 3.47 6.14 -3.08
C TYR A 192 3.79 5.69 -4.49
N VAL A 193 3.25 4.53 -4.88
CA VAL A 193 3.45 3.99 -6.21
C VAL A 193 2.12 3.49 -6.77
N ALA A 194 1.92 3.72 -8.06
CA ALA A 194 0.83 3.14 -8.83
C ALA A 194 1.37 2.44 -10.07
N ARG A 195 0.68 1.38 -10.53
CA ARG A 195 1.01 0.69 -11.77
C ARG A 195 0.18 1.23 -12.94
N ILE A 196 0.80 1.38 -14.09
CA ILE A 196 0.14 1.81 -15.33
C ILE A 196 -0.65 0.64 -15.93
N LYS A 197 -1.94 0.87 -16.20
CA LYS A 197 -2.85 -0.10 -16.82
C LYS A 197 -2.55 -0.25 -18.32
N SER A 198 -3.08 -1.30 -18.93
CA SER A 198 -2.89 -1.62 -20.36
C SER A 198 -3.38 -0.54 -21.34
N ASN A 199 -4.18 0.42 -20.87
CA ASN A 199 -4.68 1.57 -21.63
C ASN A 199 -3.93 2.88 -21.31
N GLY A 200 -2.80 2.82 -20.58
CA GLY A 200 -2.01 3.97 -20.18
C GLY A 200 -2.58 4.75 -18.99
N THR A 201 -3.74 4.38 -18.45
CA THR A 201 -4.30 5.04 -17.25
C THR A 201 -3.67 4.53 -15.97
N TRP A 202 -3.56 5.42 -14.98
CA TRP A 202 -3.13 5.09 -13.64
C TRP A 202 -3.89 5.97 -12.64
N ALA A 203 -4.04 5.46 -11.42
CA ALA A 203 -4.64 6.20 -10.31
C ALA A 203 -3.92 5.79 -9.03
N MET A 204 -3.69 6.75 -8.15
CA MET A 204 -3.16 6.54 -6.81
C MET A 204 -4.10 7.17 -5.80
N HIS A 205 -4.53 6.35 -4.85
CA HIS A 205 -5.20 6.80 -3.64
C HIS A 205 -4.18 6.63 -2.53
N PHE A 206 -3.74 7.71 -1.91
CA PHE A 206 -2.69 7.66 -0.89
C PHE A 206 -3.04 8.50 0.31
N GLU A 207 -2.44 8.11 1.43
CA GLU A 207 -2.62 8.75 2.72
C GLU A 207 -1.26 9.23 3.22
N PHE A 208 -1.08 10.54 3.26
CA PHE A 208 0.12 11.16 3.83
C PHE A 208 -0.22 11.84 5.15
N VAL A 209 0.73 11.87 6.06
CA VAL A 209 0.67 12.61 7.32
C VAL A 209 1.52 13.87 7.21
N GLU A 210 1.19 14.92 7.97
CA GLU A 210 2.03 16.12 8.05
C GLU A 210 2.26 16.83 6.69
N VAL A 211 1.27 16.73 5.80
CA VAL A 211 1.22 17.42 4.50
C VAL A 211 -0.11 18.17 4.35
N ASP A 212 -0.17 19.07 3.38
CA ASP A 212 -1.35 19.81 2.96
C ASP A 212 -1.35 20.08 1.44
N ASP A 213 -2.36 20.79 0.94
CA ASP A 213 -2.56 21.05 -0.49
C ASP A 213 -1.45 21.90 -1.12
N ASP A 214 -0.71 22.68 -0.31
CA ASP A 214 0.39 23.52 -0.76
C ASP A 214 1.74 22.77 -0.74
N THR A 215 1.77 21.55 -0.18
CA THR A 215 2.97 20.72 -0.10
C THR A 215 3.41 20.27 -1.50
N LEU A 216 4.69 20.49 -1.84
CA LEU A 216 5.27 20.06 -3.11
C LEU A 216 5.48 18.55 -3.14
N ALA A 217 5.14 17.93 -4.25
CA ALA A 217 5.41 16.54 -4.53
C ALA A 217 6.01 16.35 -5.92
N VAL A 218 6.84 15.32 -6.03
CA VAL A 218 7.53 14.91 -7.24
C VAL A 218 6.88 13.64 -7.76
N LEU A 219 6.27 13.72 -8.93
CA LEU A 219 5.70 12.60 -9.65
C LEU A 219 6.70 12.11 -10.71
N GLU A 220 7.21 10.90 -10.55
CA GLU A 220 8.14 10.25 -11.46
C GLU A 220 7.37 9.25 -12.33
N LEU A 221 7.35 9.50 -13.63
CA LEU A 221 6.77 8.62 -14.65
C LEU A 221 7.90 8.00 -15.50
N PRO A 222 7.63 6.91 -16.25
CA PRO A 222 8.65 6.25 -17.06
C PRO A 222 9.38 7.16 -18.06
N ASN A 223 8.71 8.22 -18.53
CA ASN A 223 9.19 9.13 -19.55
C ASN A 223 9.54 10.55 -19.02
N GLY A 224 9.44 10.80 -17.71
CA GLY A 224 9.80 12.09 -17.14
C GLY A 224 9.29 12.34 -15.72
N THR A 225 9.57 13.54 -15.20
CA THR A 225 9.24 13.94 -13.84
C THR A 225 8.41 15.22 -13.86
N ILE A 226 7.38 15.29 -13.01
CA ILE A 226 6.55 16.47 -12.80
C ILE A 226 6.65 16.88 -11.33
N GLU A 227 6.91 18.15 -11.06
CA GLU A 227 6.90 18.72 -9.71
C GLU A 227 5.72 19.69 -9.60
N ARG A 228 4.80 19.42 -8.67
CA ARG A 228 3.58 20.22 -8.41
C ARG A 228 3.13 20.04 -6.96
N THR A 229 2.23 20.89 -6.49
CA THR A 229 1.64 20.72 -5.16
C THR A 229 0.65 19.54 -5.13
N LEU A 230 0.41 18.97 -3.95
CA LEU A 230 -0.57 17.90 -3.76
C LEU A 230 -2.00 18.35 -4.17
N GLY A 231 -2.36 19.61 -3.91
CA GLY A 231 -3.64 20.18 -4.35
C GLY A 231 -3.76 20.26 -5.88
N ASP A 232 -2.70 20.66 -6.57
CA ASP A 232 -2.69 20.71 -8.03
C ASP A 232 -2.77 19.31 -8.65
N LEU A 233 -2.01 18.35 -8.10
CA LEU A 233 -2.01 16.96 -8.58
C LEU A 233 -3.35 16.27 -8.36
N SER A 234 -4.07 16.60 -7.29
CA SER A 234 -5.34 15.93 -6.94
C SER A 234 -6.59 16.59 -7.53
N SER A 235 -6.45 17.79 -8.11
CA SER A 235 -7.59 18.53 -8.69
C SER A 235 -7.82 18.23 -10.18
N GLU A 236 -6.81 17.75 -10.90
CA GLU A 236 -6.87 17.50 -12.34
C GLU A 236 -6.19 16.18 -12.73
N THR A 237 -6.64 15.58 -13.85
CA THR A 237 -5.94 14.42 -14.42
C THR A 237 -4.58 14.84 -14.97
N VAL A 238 -3.52 14.24 -14.43
CA VAL A 238 -2.15 14.44 -14.90
C VAL A 238 -1.98 13.85 -16.29
N ARG A 239 -1.42 14.61 -17.22
CA ARG A 239 -1.13 14.18 -18.60
C ARG A 239 0.31 14.49 -18.95
N LEU A 240 0.95 13.56 -19.65
CA LEU A 240 2.22 13.75 -20.35
C LEU A 240 2.03 13.60 -21.86
#